data_AF-A0A352NLR9-F1
#
_entry.id   AF-A0A352NLR9-F1
#
_cell.length_a   1.000
_cell.length_b   1.000
_cell.length_c   1.000
_cell.angle_alpha   90.00
_cell.angle_beta   90.00
_cell.angle_gamma   90.00
#
_symmetry.space_group_name_H-M   'P 1'
#
loop_
_entity.id
_entity.type
_entity.pdbx_description
1 polymer ?
#
loop_
_entity_poly.entity_id
_entity_poly.type
_entity_poly.pdbx_seq_one_letter_code
_entity_poly.pdbx_strand_id
1 'polypeptide(L)' 'MSLLKRITTDPEVCHGAACIAGTRIPVSVILDNLAAGSSREEILKNYPS' A
#
# COMPACT_ATOMS: atom_id res chain seq x y z
N MET A 1 -17.36 -9.60 -1.83
CA MET A 1 -16.20 -8.83 -2.35
C MET A 1 -14.94 -9.34 -1.66
N SER A 2 -13.92 -9.78 -2.39
CA SER A 2 -12.68 -10.29 -1.78
C SER A 2 -11.68 -9.14 -1.57
N LEU A 3 -11.44 -8.76 -0.31
CA LEU A 3 -10.48 -7.71 0.06
C LEU A 3 -9.05 -8.04 -0.38
N LEU A 4 -8.70 -9.32 -0.44
CA LEU A 4 -7.38 -9.80 -0.86
C LEU A 4 -7.02 -9.42 -2.30
N LYS A 5 -8.01 -9.12 -3.16
CA LYS A 5 -7.74 -8.66 -4.54
C LYS A 5 -7.06 -7.27 -4.61
N ARG A 6 -7.02 -6.53 -3.51
CA ARG A 6 -6.39 -5.20 -3.42
C ARG A 6 -4.91 -5.25 -3.07
N ILE A 7 -4.36 -6.44 -2.79
CA ILE A 7 -2.96 -6.64 -2.41
C ILE A 7 -2.34 -7.63 -3.39
N THR A 8 -1.13 -7.34 -3.85
CA THR A 8 -0.32 -8.21 -4.69
C THR A 8 1.04 -8.48 -4.04
N THR A 9 1.56 -9.67 -4.25
CA THR A 9 2.92 -10.07 -3.86
C THR A 9 3.61 -10.66 -5.09
N ASP A 10 4.74 -10.10 -5.49
CA ASP A 10 5.53 -10.56 -6.63
C ASP A 10 7.02 -10.49 -6.24
N PRO A 11 7.80 -11.58 -6.30
CA PRO A 11 9.23 -11.56 -5.98
C PRO A 11 10.03 -10.49 -6.74
N GLU A 12 9.61 -10.14 -7.96
CA GLU A 12 10.25 -9.13 -8.80
C GLU A 12 9.84 -7.69 -8.43
N VAL A 13 8.82 -7.52 -7.58
CA VAL A 13 8.31 -6.22 -7.12
C VAL A 13 8.56 -6.06 -5.62
N CYS A 14 9.35 -5.06 -5.24
CA CYS A 14 9.67 -4.78 -3.84
C CYS A 14 10.16 -6.04 -3.09
N HIS A 15 10.90 -6.93 -3.77
CA HIS A 15 11.44 -8.17 -3.21
C HIS A 15 10.36 -9.12 -2.63
N GLY A 16 9.17 -9.17 -3.22
CA GLY A 16 8.07 -10.00 -2.73
C GLY A 16 7.23 -9.38 -1.62
N ALA A 17 7.47 -8.12 -1.27
CA ALA A 17 6.64 -7.43 -0.29
C ALA A 17 5.18 -7.34 -0.74
N ALA A 18 4.26 -7.33 0.23
CA ALA A 18 2.86 -7.06 -0.03
C ALA A 18 2.69 -5.59 -0.44
N CYS A 19 2.23 -5.37 -1.67
CA CYS A 19 1.99 -4.06 -2.25
C CYS A 19 0.50 -3.86 -2.55
N ILE A 20 0.06 -2.61 -2.57
CA ILE A 20 -1.27 -2.26 -3.10
C ILE A 20 -1.32 -2.62 -4.59
N ALA A 21 -2.32 -3.38 -4.98
CA ALA A 21 -2.46 -3.91 -6.34
C ALA A 21 -2.38 -2.79 -7.40
N GLY A 22 -1.55 -2.98 -8.42
CA GLY A 22 -1.33 -1.99 -9.49
C GLY A 22 -0.33 -0.90 -9.14
N THR A 23 0.27 -0.95 -7.94
CA THR A 23 1.28 0.03 -7.49
C THR A 23 2.54 -0.69 -7.00
N ARG A 24 3.60 0.10 -6.74
CA ARG A 24 4.80 -0.36 -6.01
C ARG A 24 4.82 0.18 -4.59
N ILE A 25 3.65 0.38 -3.99
CA ILE A 25 3.50 0.95 -2.65
C ILE A 25 3.32 -0.19 -1.67
N PRO A 26 4.30 -0.46 -0.78
CA PRO A 26 4.17 -1.50 0.22
C PRO A 26 3.02 -1.19 1.19
N VAL A 27 2.29 -2.23 1.59
CA VAL A 27 1.24 -2.10 2.62
C VAL A 27 1.82 -1.55 3.93
N SER A 28 3.06 -1.92 4.27
CA SER A 28 3.76 -1.41 5.46
C SER A 28 3.87 0.11 5.47
N VAL A 29 4.16 0.74 4.33
CA VAL A 29 4.26 2.21 4.24
C VAL A 29 2.93 2.88 4.59
N ILE A 30 1.81 2.31 4.13
CA ILE A 30 0.49 2.83 4.47
C ILE A 30 0.20 2.64 5.97
N LEU A 31 0.57 1.49 6.53
CA LEU A 31 0.43 1.22 7.97
C LEU A 31 1.30 2.15 8.82
N ASP A 32 2.51 2.48 8.38
CA ASP A 32 3.41 3.40 9.07
C ASP A 32 2.85 4.82 9.08
N ASN A 33 2.29 5.29 7.96
CA ASN A 33 1.59 6.60 7.90
C ASN A 33 0.40 6.63 8.86
N LEU A 34 -0.42 5.56 8.89
CA LEU A 34 -1.54 5.45 9.82
C LEU A 34 -1.06 5.43 11.28
N ALA A 35 0.03 4.72 11.59
CA ALA A 35 0.63 4.69 12.91
C ALA A 35 1.19 6.06 13.32
N ALA A 36 1.70 6.84 12.37
CA ALA A 36 2.13 8.22 12.57
C ALA A 36 0.97 9.23 12.69
N GLY A 37 -0.29 8.78 12.55
CA GLY A 37 -1.48 9.61 12.68
C GLY A 37 -1.89 10.36 11.41
N SER A 38 -1.33 10.00 10.25
CA SER A 38 -1.74 10.59 8.96
C SER A 38 -3.20 10.26 8.65
N SER A 39 -3.92 11.28 8.18
CA SER A 39 -5.30 11.11 7.71
C SER A 39 -5.34 10.35 6.39
N ARG A 40 -6.51 9.78 6.07
CA ARG A 40 -6.73 9.10 4.78
C ARG A 40 -6.48 10.05 3.62
N GLU A 41 -6.91 11.29 3.74
CA GLU A 41 -6.80 12.33 2.71
C GLU A 41 -5.34 12.67 2.42
N GLU A 42 -4.51 12.77 3.46
CA GLU A 42 -3.06 12.97 3.32
C GLU A 42 -2.37 11.77 2.67
N ILE A 43 -2.74 10.55 3.08
CA ILE A 43 -2.20 9.32 2.48
C ILE A 43 -2.53 9.27 0.99
N LEU A 44 -3.79 9.54 0.61
CA LEU A 44 -4.19 9.57 -0.81
C LEU A 44 -3.52 10.69 -1.60
N LYS A 45 -3.23 11.83 -0.96
CA LYS A 45 -2.47 12.92 -1.59
C LYS A 45 -1.01 12.55 -1.84
N ASN A 46 -0.40 11.83 -0.90
CA ASN A 46 0.98 11.36 -1.00
C ASN A 46 1.10 10.18 -1.99
N TYR A 47 0.02 9.41 -2.16
CA TYR A 47 -0.04 8.20 -2.99
C TYR A 47 -1.29 8.20 -3.90
N PRO A 48 -1.30 8.98 -5.00
CA PRO A 48 -2.52 9.24 -5.78
C PRO A 48 -2.89 8.15 -6.80
N SER A 49 -2.17 7.03 -6.84
CA SER A 49 -2.27 5.98 -7.89
C SER A 49 -3.09 4.78 -7.48
#